data_AF-A0A380EPA1-F1
#
_entry.id   AF-A0A380EPA1-F1
#
_cell.length_a   1.000
_cell.length_b   1.000
_cell.length_c   1.000
_cell.angle_alpha   90.00
_cell.angle_beta   90.00
_cell.angle_gamma   90.00
#
_symmetry.space_group_name_H-M   'P 1'
#
loop_
_entity.id
_entity.type
_entity.pdbx_description
1 polymer ?
#
loop_
_entity_poly.entity_id
_entity_poly.type
_entity_poly.pdbx_seq_one_letter_code
_entity_poly.pdbx_strand_id
1 'polypeptide(L)'
;MKTRGHRVCIFKPFQTEERQDGTFPDLEVFKNECDLSYDITSLYTFKQPVSPHLAFKMTDQIFLNKQRVLDKVKVLDKEFDFILIEGAGELPYQYMKVQMIST
;
A
#
# COMPACT_ATOMS: atom_id res chain seq x y z
N MET A 1 -8.49 -5.29 -9.86
CA MET A 1 -9.96 -5.39 -9.81
C MET A 1 -10.64 -4.47 -10.83
N LYS A 2 -11.69 -4.96 -11.54
CA LYS A 2 -12.57 -4.12 -12.36
C LYS A 2 -13.95 -4.03 -11.69
N THR A 3 -14.32 -2.86 -11.19
CA THR A 3 -15.67 -2.61 -10.65
C THR A 3 -16.40 -1.63 -11.55
N ARG A 4 -17.55 -2.04 -12.10
CA ARG A 4 -18.40 -1.17 -12.94
C ARG A 4 -17.64 -0.52 -14.11
N GLY A 5 -16.66 -1.22 -14.68
CA GLY A 5 -15.83 -0.73 -15.80
C GLY A 5 -14.58 0.06 -15.38
N HIS A 6 -14.43 0.41 -14.11
CA HIS A 6 -13.25 1.14 -13.61
C HIS A 6 -12.13 0.19 -13.20
N ARG A 7 -10.90 0.58 -13.50
CA ARG A 7 -9.66 -0.05 -13.00
C ARG A 7 -9.41 0.45 -11.59
N VAL A 8 -9.46 -0.45 -10.61
CA VAL A 8 -9.28 -0.10 -9.20
C VAL A 8 -8.17 -0.94 -8.59
N CYS A 9 -7.29 -0.31 -7.82
CA CYS A 9 -6.29 -0.99 -7.00
C CYS A 9 -6.41 -0.62 -5.51
N ILE A 10 -5.87 -1.50 -4.67
CA ILE A 10 -5.69 -1.26 -3.24
C ILE A 10 -4.18 -1.10 -3.00
N PHE A 11 -3.78 -0.09 -2.24
CA PHE A 11 -2.40 0.19 -1.92
C PHE A 11 -2.25 0.37 -0.41
N LYS A 12 -1.61 -0.59 0.24
CA LYS A 12 -1.21 -0.54 1.64
C LYS A 12 0.30 -0.26 1.70
N PRO A 13 0.73 1.01 1.82
CA PRO A 13 2.15 1.37 1.72
C PRO A 13 3.04 0.72 2.79
N PHE A 14 2.45 0.34 3.92
CA PHE A 14 3.16 -0.26 5.05
C PHE A 14 2.48 -1.56 5.47
N GLN A 15 3.17 -2.67 5.25
CA GLN A 15 2.73 -4.00 5.66
C GLN A 15 3.67 -4.54 6.73
N THR A 16 3.12 -5.05 7.82
CA THR A 16 3.86 -5.73 8.89
C THR A 16 3.42 -7.18 8.96
N GLU A 17 4.03 -7.98 9.84
CA GLU A 17 3.69 -9.42 9.99
C GLU A 17 3.99 -10.27 8.74
N GLU A 18 5.28 -10.40 8.38
CA GLU A 18 5.70 -11.45 7.44
C GLU A 18 5.59 -12.82 8.11
N ARG A 19 4.89 -13.75 7.47
CA ARG A 19 4.80 -15.14 7.91
C ARG A 19 6.08 -15.91 7.55
N GLN A 20 6.23 -17.10 8.12
CA GLN A 20 7.41 -17.96 7.89
C GLN A 20 7.59 -18.36 6.41
N ASP A 21 6.51 -18.38 5.64
CA ASP A 21 6.49 -18.69 4.21
C ASP A 21 6.76 -17.45 3.31
N GLY A 22 7.07 -16.30 3.90
CA GLY A 22 7.31 -15.05 3.19
C GLY A 22 6.04 -14.32 2.73
N THR A 23 4.86 -14.79 3.13
CA THR A 23 3.58 -14.15 2.80
C THR A 23 3.19 -13.10 3.81
N PHE A 24 2.32 -12.19 3.38
CA PHE A 24 1.71 -11.18 4.25
C PHE A 24 0.19 -11.36 4.25
N PRO A 25 -0.47 -11.50 5.42
CA PRO A 25 -1.90 -11.82 5.50
C PRO A 25 -2.77 -10.90 4.64
N ASP A 26 -2.59 -9.59 4.75
CA ASP A 26 -3.44 -8.62 4.04
C ASP A 26 -3.14 -8.60 2.54
N LEU A 27 -1.86 -8.73 2.16
CA LEU A 27 -1.48 -8.75 0.75
C LEU A 27 -1.93 -10.04 0.06
N GLU A 28 -1.99 -11.16 0.78
CA GLU A 28 -2.60 -12.40 0.28
C GLU A 28 -4.09 -12.22 0.01
N VAL A 29 -4.81 -11.48 0.86
CA VAL A 29 -6.21 -11.14 0.58
C VAL A 29 -6.32 -10.32 -0.71
N PHE A 30 -5.48 -9.29 -0.90
CA PHE A 30 -5.52 -8.48 -2.12
C PHE A 30 -5.16 -9.28 -3.37
N LYS A 31 -4.20 -10.20 -3.26
CA LYS A 31 -3.81 -11.08 -4.36
C LYS A 31 -4.93 -12.04 -4.72
N ASN A 32 -5.49 -12.74 -3.74
CA ASN A 32 -6.46 -13.80 -3.98
C ASN A 32 -7.84 -13.27 -4.37
N GLU A 33 -8.27 -12.14 -3.77
CA GLU A 33 -9.62 -11.60 -4.00
C GLU A 33 -9.66 -10.52 -5.09
N CYS A 34 -8.57 -9.77 -5.30
CA CYS A 34 -8.54 -8.63 -6.23
C CYS A 34 -7.63 -8.81 -7.45
N ASP A 35 -6.90 -9.93 -7.52
CA ASP A 35 -5.87 -10.22 -8.52
C ASP A 35 -4.82 -9.09 -8.62
N LEU A 36 -4.34 -8.63 -7.46
CA LEU A 36 -3.33 -7.59 -7.35
C LEU A 36 -2.05 -8.15 -6.75
N SER A 37 -0.91 -7.95 -7.41
CA SER A 37 0.39 -8.39 -6.90
C SER A 37 0.86 -7.54 -5.73
N TYR A 38 1.80 -8.09 -4.94
CA TYR A 38 2.42 -7.37 -3.82
C TYR A 38 3.13 -6.09 -4.27
N ASP A 39 3.71 -6.09 -5.48
CA ASP A 39 4.34 -4.90 -6.06
C ASP A 39 3.34 -3.77 -6.28
N ILE A 40 2.09 -4.09 -6.61
CA ILE A 40 1.02 -3.08 -6.75
C ILE A 40 0.56 -2.64 -5.37
N THR A 41 0.34 -3.59 -4.47
CA THR A 41 -0.41 -3.36 -3.23
C THR A 41 0.46 -2.89 -2.06
N SER A 42 1.79 -2.93 -2.16
CA SER A 42 2.69 -2.59 -1.05
C SER A 42 3.91 -1.78 -1.47
N LEU A 43 4.63 -1.23 -0.49
CA LEU A 43 5.90 -0.52 -0.71
C LEU A 43 6.95 -0.86 0.35
N TYR A 44 6.57 -0.82 1.62
CA TYR A 44 7.42 -1.21 2.74
C TYR A 44 6.79 -2.41 3.43
N THR A 45 7.57 -3.48 3.55
CA THR A 45 7.19 -4.71 4.24
C THR A 45 8.12 -4.97 5.42
N PHE A 46 7.56 -5.45 6.53
CA PHE A 46 8.30 -5.71 7.76
C PHE A 46 7.95 -7.08 8.32
N LYS A 47 8.97 -7.75 8.87
CA LYS A 47 8.82 -9.09 9.45
C LYS A 47 8.02 -9.09 10.74
N GLN A 48 8.30 -8.11 11.59
CA GLN A 48 7.80 -8.06 12.95
C GLN A 48 6.31 -7.71 12.96
N PRO A 49 5.47 -8.39 13.75
CA PRO A 49 4.05 -8.07 13.91
C PRO A 49 3.88 -6.88 14.87
N VAL A 50 4.43 -5.73 14.48
CA VAL A 50 4.39 -4.47 15.24
C VAL A 50 3.81 -3.37 14.37
N SER A 51 3.56 -2.19 14.93
CA SER A 51 3.16 -1.04 14.12
C SER A 51 4.28 -0.62 13.15
N PRO A 52 3.96 -0.09 11.95
CA PRO A 52 4.97 0.34 11.00
C PRO A 52 6.00 1.33 11.58
N HIS A 53 5.56 2.27 12.43
CA HIS A 53 6.45 3.21 13.10
C HIS A 53 7.49 2.51 13.99
N LEU A 54 7.07 1.50 14.75
CA LEU A 54 7.99 0.70 15.54
C LEU A 54 8.89 -0.16 14.65
N ALA A 55 8.34 -0.74 13.59
CA ALA A 55 9.11 -1.54 12.63
C ALA A 55 10.26 -0.73 12.01
N PHE A 56 10.00 0.50 11.56
CA PHE A 56 11.02 1.42 11.05
C PHE A 56 12.10 1.78 12.10
N LYS A 57 11.73 1.87 13.39
CA LYS A 57 12.70 2.11 14.48
C LYS A 57 13.56 0.89 14.79
N MET A 58 13.02 -0.31 14.61
CA MET A 58 13.71 -1.57 14.88
C MET A 58 14.67 -1.96 13.75
N THR A 59 14.46 -1.43 12.55
CA THR A 59 15.40 -1.58 11.44
C THR A 59 16.51 -0.54 11.55
N ASP A 60 17.78 -0.97 11.56
CA ASP A 60 18.98 -0.08 11.57
C ASP A 60 19.07 0.85 10.35
N GLN A 61 18.16 0.67 9.39
CA GLN A 61 18.06 1.47 8.18
C GLN A 61 16.59 1.80 7.91
N ILE A 62 16.42 2.98 7.31
CA ILE A 62 15.22 3.53 6.68
C ILE A 62 14.48 4.53 7.58
N PHE A 63 14.93 5.79 7.50
CA PHE A 63 13.98 6.90 7.59
C PHE A 63 12.92 6.73 6.50
N LEU A 64 11.64 6.90 6.86
CA LEU A 64 10.54 6.88 5.90
C LEU A 64 10.81 7.89 4.76
N ASN A 65 11.02 7.38 3.55
CA ASN A 65 11.12 8.21 2.36
C ASN A 65 9.72 8.50 1.83
N LYS A 66 9.15 9.64 2.24
CA LYS A 66 7.82 10.09 1.80
C LYS A 66 7.72 10.23 0.28
N GLN A 67 8.80 10.62 -0.39
CA GLN A 67 8.80 10.79 -1.84
C GLN A 67 8.58 9.45 -2.56
N ARG A 68 9.14 8.35 -2.05
CA ARG A 68 8.89 7.01 -2.62
C ARG A 68 7.43 6.60 -2.55
N VAL A 69 6.72 6.96 -1.48
CA VAL A 69 5.28 6.71 -1.35
C VAL A 69 4.51 7.51 -2.40
N LEU A 70 4.82 8.81 -2.54
CA LEU A 70 4.18 9.69 -3.52
C LEU A 70 4.44 9.25 -4.97
N ASP A 71 5.68 8.85 -5.27
CA ASP A 71 6.05 8.39 -6.60
C ASP A 71 5.36 7.07 -6.95
N LYS A 72 5.20 6.17 -5.97
CA LYS A 72 4.42 4.94 -6.16
C LYS A 72 2.96 5.27 -6.48
N VAL A 73 2.34 6.18 -5.75
CA VAL A 73 0.97 6.62 -6.02
C VAL A 73 0.85 7.23 -7.43
N LYS A 74 1.80 8.05 -7.87
CA LYS A 74 1.81 8.60 -9.25
C LYS A 74 1.94 7.54 -10.34
N VAL A 75 2.63 6.44 -10.08
CA VAL A 75 2.69 5.31 -11.01
C VAL A 75 1.32 4.63 -11.07
N LEU A 76 0.73 4.34 -9.92
CA LEU A 76 -0.60 3.71 -9.84
C LEU A 76 -1.69 4.59 -10.49
N ASP A 77 -1.61 5.92 -10.35
CA ASP A 77 -2.58 6.87 -10.91
C ASP A 77 -2.64 6.85 -12.45
N LYS A 78 -1.55 6.42 -13.11
CA LYS A 78 -1.52 6.22 -14.56
C LYS A 78 -2.20 4.92 -14.99
N GLU A 79 -2.20 3.92 -14.11
CA GLU A 79 -2.64 2.55 -14.41
C GLU A 79 -4.06 2.26 -13.94
N PHE A 80 -4.54 2.98 -12.93
CA PHE A 80 -5.83 2.78 -12.28
C PHE A 80 -6.63 4.08 -12.24
N ASP A 81 -7.94 3.96 -12.36
CA ASP A 81 -8.85 5.11 -12.28
C ASP A 81 -9.11 5.50 -10.82
N PHE A 82 -8.97 4.53 -9.91
CA PHE A 82 -9.07 4.74 -8.46
C PHE A 82 -8.04 3.92 -7.70
N ILE A 83 -7.46 4.54 -6.66
CA ILE A 83 -6.52 3.92 -5.73
C ILE A 83 -7.13 3.98 -4.33
N LEU A 84 -7.41 2.83 -3.73
CA LEU A 84 -7.81 2.74 -2.32
C LEU A 84 -6.56 2.59 -1.46
N ILE A 85 -6.23 3.59 -0.65
CA ILE A 85 -5.05 3.54 0.21
C ILE A 85 -5.45 3.05 1.62
N GLU A 86 -4.92 1.90 2.03
CA GLU A 86 -5.18 1.29 3.35
C GLU A 86 -4.06 1.63 4.35
N GLY A 87 -4.39 1.81 5.63
CA GLY A 87 -3.36 1.87 6.68
C GLY A 87 -2.52 3.14 6.77
N ALA A 88 -3.05 4.31 6.37
CA ALA A 88 -2.40 5.61 6.67
C ALA A 88 -2.57 6.09 8.14
N GLY A 89 -2.85 5.18 9.08
CA GLY A 89 -3.45 5.47 10.39
C GLY A 89 -2.62 6.27 11.40
N GLU A 90 -1.30 6.41 11.21
CA GLU A 90 -0.44 7.26 12.08
C GLU A 90 0.23 8.44 11.34
N LEU A 91 -0.04 8.60 10.04
CA LEU A 91 0.28 9.84 9.33
C LEU A 91 -0.92 10.78 9.49
N PRO A 92 -0.75 12.09 9.75
CA PRO A 92 -1.85 13.05 9.84
C PRO A 92 -2.63 13.25 8.51
N TYR A 93 -2.35 12.44 7.48
CA TYR A 93 -2.99 12.46 6.18
C TYR A 93 -3.96 11.29 6.07
N GLN A 94 -5.11 11.42 6.74
CA GLN A 94 -6.25 10.53 6.62
C GLN A 94 -6.94 10.78 5.26
N TYR A 95 -7.26 9.70 4.54
CA TYR A 95 -8.04 9.69 3.29
C TYR A 95 -7.51 10.59 2.17
N MET A 96 -6.50 10.13 1.42
CA MET A 96 -6.27 10.68 0.09
C MET A 96 -7.26 10.02 -0.88
N LYS A 97 -8.47 10.58 -0.98
CA LYS A 97 -9.35 10.32 -2.12
C LYS A 97 -8.73 11.04 -3.32
N VAL A 98 -7.85 10.36 -4.06
CA VAL A 98 -7.38 10.92 -5.34
C VAL A 98 -8.55 10.82 -6.30
N GLN A 99 -9.24 11.95 -6.47
CA GLN A 99 -10.26 12.13 -7.49
C GLN A 99 -9.75 13.21 -8.44
N MET A 100 -9.00 12.80 -9.45
CA MET A 100 -8.62 13.70 -10.55
C MET A 100 -9.77 13.72 -11.55
N ILE A 101 -10.66 14.70 -11.39
CA ILE A 101 -11.65 15.05 -12.41
C ILE A 101 -10.89 15.84 -13.49
N SER A 102 -10.62 15.23 -14.65
CA SER A 102 -10.33 16.01 -15.86
C SER A 102 -11.62 16.12 -16.67
N THR A 103 -12.20 17.32 -16.66
CA THR A 103 -13.24 17.79 -17.60
C THR A 103 -12.82 17.61 -19.05
#